data_AF-A0A292YA17-F1
#
_entry.id   AF-A0A292YA17-F1
#
_cell.length_a   1.000
_cell.length_b   1.000
_cell.length_c   1.000
_cell.angle_alpha   90.00
_cell.angle_beta   90.00
_cell.angle_gamma   90.00
#
_symmetry.space_group_name_H-M   'P 1'
#
loop_
_entity.id
_entity.type
_entity.pdbx_description
1 polymer ?
#
loop_
_entity_poly.entity_id
_entity_poly.type
_entity_poly.pdbx_seq_one_letter_code
_entity_poly.pdbx_strand_id
1 'polypeptide(L)' 'MAEIDKQKEKIAFLRTMFFFLLTALFGLVAFVFTKYMKLSEIQLILTNIAGLILLIGIIATGKKLKKEIDKLEDM' A
#
# COMPACT_ATOMS: atom_id res chain seq x y z
N MET A 1 6.99 29.45 1.61
CA MET A 1 7.72 28.57 0.66
C MET A 1 8.18 27.26 1.29
N ALA A 2 8.87 27.26 2.44
CA ALA A 2 9.38 26.01 3.06
C ALA A 2 8.33 24.97 3.49
N GLU A 3 7.11 25.37 3.87
CA GLU A 3 6.07 24.41 4.30
C GLU A 3 5.39 23.68 3.13
N ILE A 4 5.17 24.38 2.01
CA ILE A 4 4.58 23.81 0.80
C ILE A 4 5.52 22.74 0.21
N ASP A 5 6.83 23.02 0.18
CA ASP A 5 7.81 22.05 -0.33
C ASP A 5 7.88 20.79 0.56
N LYS A 6 7.84 20.96 1.89
CA LYS A 6 7.77 19.84 2.84
C LYS A 6 6.49 19.01 2.68
N GLN A 7 5.35 19.63 2.35
CA GLN A 7 4.12 18.88 2.08
C GLN A 7 4.18 18.11 0.77
N LYS A 8 4.73 18.72 -0.30
CA LYS A 8 4.94 18.03 -1.59
C LYS A 8 5.84 16.80 -1.45
N GLU A 9 6.92 16.89 -0.68
CA GLU A 9 7.78 15.73 -0.38
C GLU A 9 7.02 14.62 0.37
N LYS A 10 6.20 14.98 1.36
CA LYS A 10 5.37 14.00 2.07
C LYS A 10 4.36 13.31 1.15
N ILE A 11 3.72 14.06 0.26
CA ILE A 11 2.80 13.52 -0.75
C ILE A 11 3.56 12.56 -1.69
N ALA A 12 4.74 12.95 -2.17
CA ALA A 12 5.58 12.10 -3.02
C ALA A 12 5.99 10.80 -2.31
N PHE A 13 6.36 10.90 -1.03
CA PHE A 13 6.67 9.73 -0.20
C PHE A 13 5.46 8.81 -0.02
N LEU A 14 4.30 9.36 0.38
CA LEU A 14 3.07 8.59 0.54
C LEU A 14 2.61 7.94 -0.77
N ARG A 15 2.79 8.62 -1.90
CA ARG A 15 2.50 8.09 -3.24
C ARG A 15 3.43 6.92 -3.58
N THR A 16 4.72 7.06 -3.30
CA THR A 16 5.70 5.97 -3.49
C THR A 16 5.36 4.77 -2.62
N MET A 17 5.03 5.00 -1.34
CA MET A 17 4.60 3.97 -0.40
C MET A 17 3.32 3.27 -0.87
N PHE A 18 2.36 4.02 -1.42
CA PHE A 18 1.13 3.46 -1.98
C PHE A 18 1.41 2.53 -3.17
N PHE A 19 2.26 2.95 -4.12
CA PHE A 19 2.65 2.10 -5.25
C PHE A 19 3.47 0.88 -4.83
N PHE A 20 4.34 1.04 -3.82
CA PHE A 20 5.07 -0.09 -3.24
C PHE A 20 4.12 -1.14 -2.66
N LEU A 21 3.13 -0.72 -1.88
CA LEU A 21 2.12 -1.61 -1.30
C LEU A 21 1.27 -2.30 -2.38
N LEU A 22 0.88 -1.58 -3.44
CA LEU A 22 0.20 -2.18 -4.59
C LEU A 22 1.05 -3.25 -5.27
N THR A 23 2.33 -2.95 -5.50
CA THR A 23 3.27 -3.90 -6.12
C THR A 23 3.42 -5.14 -5.24
N ALA A 24 3.52 -4.97 -3.92
CA ALA A 24 3.56 -6.08 -2.97
C ALA A 24 2.28 -6.93 -3.03
N LEU A 25 1.11 -6.32 -3.17
CA LEU A 25 -0.16 -7.04 -3.35
C LEU A 25 -0.15 -7.87 -4.64
N PHE A 26 0.26 -7.29 -5.77
CA PHE A 26 0.39 -8.04 -7.03
C PHE A 26 1.40 -9.18 -6.93
N GLY A 27 2.54 -8.95 -6.27
CA GLY A 27 3.54 -9.99 -6.00
C GLY A 27 2.97 -11.13 -5.15
N LEU A 28 2.17 -10.82 -4.14
CA LEU A 28 1.50 -11.82 -3.30
C LEU A 28 0.48 -12.62 -4.11
N VAL A 29 -0.32 -11.96 -4.96
CA VAL A 29 -1.26 -12.64 -5.88
C VAL A 29 -0.52 -13.58 -6.83
N ALA A 30 0.57 -13.11 -7.47
CA ALA A 30 1.40 -13.94 -8.35
C ALA A 30 2.02 -15.13 -7.60
N PHE A 31 2.47 -14.93 -6.36
CA PHE A 31 2.97 -16.01 -5.51
C PHE A 31 1.89 -17.07 -5.24
N VAL A 32 0.68 -16.65 -4.88
CA VAL A 32 -0.45 -17.57 -4.69
C VAL A 32 -0.72 -18.34 -5.98
N PHE A 33 -0.87 -17.66 -7.11
CA PHE A 33 -1.15 -18.33 -8.40
C PHE A 33 -0.08 -19.38 -8.78
N THR A 34 1.19 -19.10 -8.53
CA THR A 34 2.30 -20.01 -8.90
C THR A 34 2.52 -21.15 -7.91
N LYS A 35 2.12 -20.98 -6.64
CA LYS A 35 2.41 -21.93 -5.57
C LYS A 35 1.17 -22.54 -4.93
N TYR A 36 -0.03 -22.18 -5.35
CA TYR A 36 -1.29 -22.59 -4.71
C TYR A 36 -1.35 -24.10 -4.40
N MET A 37 -1.09 -24.94 -5.40
CA MET A 37 -1.13 -26.41 -5.27
C MET A 37 0.03 -27.00 -4.45
N LYS A 38 1.03 -26.20 -4.09
CA LYS A 38 2.25 -26.61 -3.35
C LYS A 38 2.27 -26.10 -1.92
N LEU A 39 1.37 -25.19 -1.55
CA LEU A 39 1.31 -24.61 -0.21
C LEU A 39 0.41 -25.47 0.69
N SER A 40 0.81 -25.62 1.95
CA SER A 40 -0.05 -26.23 2.96
C SER A 40 -1.19 -25.28 3.36
N GLU A 41 -2.25 -25.82 3.96
CA GLU A 41 -3.39 -25.01 4.44
C GLU A 41 -2.96 -23.86 5.35
N ILE A 42 -2.00 -24.11 6.27
CA ILE A 42 -1.46 -23.08 7.17
C ILE A 42 -0.77 -21.97 6.38
N GLN A 43 0.01 -22.32 5.34
CA GLN A 43 0.67 -21.33 4.49
C GLN A 43 -0.33 -20.52 3.67
N LEU A 44 -1.41 -21.15 3.20
CA LEU A 44 -2.51 -20.46 2.51
C LEU A 44 -3.23 -19.48 3.46
N ILE A 45 -3.48 -19.86 4.71
CA ILE A 45 -4.07 -18.98 5.73
C ILE A 45 -3.16 -17.78 5.99
N LEU A 46 -1.86 -18.01 6.20
CA LEU A 46 -0.88 -16.93 6.40
C LEU A 46 -0.81 -15.99 5.20
N THR A 47 -0.87 -16.53 3.99
CA THR A 47 -0.85 -15.73 2.76
C THR A 47 -2.11 -14.85 2.63
N ASN A 48 -3.27 -15.37 3.01
CA ASN A 48 -4.51 -14.59 3.07
C ASN A 48 -4.45 -13.48 4.13
N ILE A 49 -3.90 -13.78 5.32
CA ILE A 49 -3.69 -12.78 6.38
C ILE A 49 -2.75 -11.67 5.89
N ALA A 50 -1.64 -12.04 5.24
CA ALA A 50 -0.71 -11.07 4.65
C ALA A 50 -1.40 -10.21 3.56
N GLY A 51 -2.24 -10.81 2.72
CA GLY A 51 -3.06 -10.08 1.75
C GLY A 51 -4.02 -9.08 2.40
N LEU A 52 -4.71 -9.48 3.48
CA LEU A 52 -5.57 -8.59 4.27
C LEU A 52 -4.80 -7.40 4.86
N ILE A 53 -3.63 -7.65 5.43
CA ILE A 53 -2.77 -6.60 6.00
C ILE A 53 -2.34 -5.61 4.91
N LEU A 54 -1.94 -6.11 3.73
CA LEU A 54 -1.59 -5.26 2.59
C LEU A 54 -2.77 -4.40 2.14
N LEU A 55 -3.98 -4.96 2.04
CA LEU A 55 -5.19 -4.21 1.68
C LEU A 55 -5.48 -3.09 2.69
N ILE A 56 -5.40 -3.38 3.98
CA ILE A 56 -5.57 -2.37 5.05
C ILE A 56 -4.52 -1.27 4.90
N GLY A 57 -3.25 -1.65 4.66
CA GLY A 57 -2.16 -0.72 4.43
C GLY A 57 -2.39 0.20 3.22
N ILE A 58 -2.88 -0.34 2.11
CA ILE A 58 -3.21 0.41 0.89
C ILE A 58 -4.32 1.43 1.19
N ILE A 59 -5.41 1.00 1.84
CA ILE A 59 -6.53 1.89 2.19
C ILE A 59 -6.06 3.00 3.13
N ALA A 60 -5.30 2.67 4.17
CA ALA A 60 -4.79 3.64 5.13
C ALA A 60 -3.84 4.66 4.48
N THR A 61 -2.93 4.19 3.63
CA THR A 61 -1.98 5.04 2.90
C THR A 61 -2.70 5.92 1.89
N GLY A 62 -3.69 5.38 1.16
CA GLY A 62 -4.53 6.14 0.24
C GLY A 62 -5.35 7.23 0.95
N LYS A 63 -5.93 6.91 2.11
CA LYS A 63 -6.63 7.91 2.95
C LYS A 63 -5.69 9.01 3.43
N LYS A 64 -4.48 8.67 3.89
CA LYS A 64 -3.46 9.65 4.29
C LYS A 64 -3.01 10.51 3.11
N LEU A 65 -2.76 9.90 1.95
CA LEU A 65 -2.37 10.60 0.73
C LEU A 65 -3.44 11.61 0.32
N LYS A 66 -4.71 11.19 0.28
CA LYS A 66 -5.83 12.09 0.00
C LYS A 66 -5.86 13.27 0.96
N LYS A 67 -5.78 13.00 2.27
CA LYS A 67 -5.79 14.05 3.30
C LYS A 67 -4.64 15.06 3.15
N GLU A 68 -3.45 14.61 2.77
CA GLU A 68 -2.31 15.51 2.57
C GLU A 68 -2.43 16.29 1.24
N ILE A 69 -3.06 15.74 0.21
CA ILE A 69 -3.36 16.47 -1.04
C ILE A 69 -4.42 17.55 -0.78
N ASP A 70 -5.53 17.20 -0.12
CA ASP A 70 -6.62 18.14 0.18
C ASP A 70 -6.08 19.36 0.98
N LYS A 71 -5.20 19.12 1.97
CA LYS A 71 -4.54 20.20 2.72
C LYS A 71 -3.67 21.13 1.87
N LEU A 72 -3.05 20.60 0.82
CA LEU A 72 -2.21 21.39 -0.08
C LEU A 72 -3.07 22.26 -1.01
N GLU A 73 -4.27 21.80 -1.34
CA GLU A 73 -5.24 22.51 -2.20
C GLU A 73 -5.98 23.61 -1.43
N ASP A 74 -6.19 23.43 -0.13
CA ASP A 74 -6.80 24.42 0.78
C ASP A 74 -5.84 25.56 1.22
N MET A 75 -4.54 25.51 0.85
CA MET A 75 -3.50 26.49 1.21
C MET A 75 -3.21 27.48 0.08
#